data_AF-A0A076EZP3-F1
#
_entry.id   AF-A0A076EZP3-F1
#
_cell.length_a   1.000
_cell.length_b   1.000
_cell.length_c   1.000
_cell.angle_alpha   90.00
_cell.angle_beta   90.00
_cell.angle_gamma   90.00
#
_symmetry.space_group_name_H-M   'P 1'
#
loop_
_entity.id
_entity.type
_entity.pdbx_description
1 polymer ?
#
loop_
_entity_poly.entity_id
_entity_poly.type
_entity_poly.pdbx_seq_one_letter_code
_entity_poly.pdbx_strand_id
1 'polypeptide(L)'
;MGCESRPPDVPEQWPVMSETNMGRVPVGDPIPLRFDPTTKQRLEELAAGIGPRRFGALVRVAARRLLSDPDRVPEALAQARLASADARRIPWAERPLDLDPATSTRLNQLAQQFHTDRSAIVRVALHRFLTAAGRFRHPVLREDARTDLTCRTRVYLNRSTLVQLEKLISRNGDALTAAAIRVAVRRLLHDPGDLAADLATIGAARDLTPETLGPRTNVHFDDDLRQQLDNLAEQLDSDRAELMRLAARQLLANPRDLEKAVTEEIYRGDANRDKLLARNTRRQQTADQATAAPAVSKVPSPQGNPFGKRHVFRFDEHTKRRLEELADEYGPRRMSALLRVGIRRLIGSPHADVDLAQARRVAAQVRALPHDPVTLKLDSPTTARFLALAARYEASPRDLVAVAVHRFLAAPGNYQPALISEARAAGLDEKFKVSLRPSARRDIEQLADRHGTRLASAVVRVAVRRLLDNPGNLGGDLETVAPVHDLRPPPRTVRVDVAFDDELLAHLDALAERLGSDRQELVYLAAKRILRFHHNIENRMLDEMFRAQNNRKHMLAKHARRERIRRTGRGSDT
;
A
#
# COMPACT_ATOMS: atom_id res chain seq x y z
N MET A 1 62.60 -18.54 -39.65
CA MET A 1 63.12 -19.47 -38.62
C MET A 1 63.54 -18.63 -37.43
N GLY A 2 62.78 -18.68 -36.35
CA GLY A 2 63.05 -17.94 -35.11
C GLY A 2 62.21 -18.56 -34.00
N CYS A 3 62.86 -19.38 -33.18
CA CYS A 3 62.33 -19.97 -31.96
C CYS A 3 62.83 -19.18 -30.72
N GLU A 4 62.22 -19.47 -29.57
CA GLU A 4 62.53 -19.03 -28.18
C GLU A 4 61.95 -17.64 -27.81
N SER A 5 61.26 -17.41 -26.69
CA SER A 5 61.34 -17.96 -25.33
C SER A 5 60.03 -17.68 -24.54
N ARG A 6 59.78 -18.42 -23.44
CA ARG A 6 58.65 -18.27 -22.47
C ARG A 6 59.17 -17.60 -21.15
N PRO A 7 58.34 -17.35 -20.11
CA PRO A 7 57.52 -16.17 -19.70
C PRO A 7 58.17 -15.36 -18.51
N PRO A 8 57.52 -14.39 -17.78
CA PRO A 8 56.54 -14.71 -16.70
C PRO A 8 55.43 -13.65 -16.40
N ASP A 9 54.38 -14.12 -15.71
CA ASP A 9 53.56 -13.50 -14.65
C ASP A 9 53.23 -11.98 -14.67
N VAL A 10 51.94 -11.67 -14.85
CA VAL A 10 51.32 -10.36 -14.57
C VAL A 10 50.08 -10.60 -13.70
N PRO A 11 49.86 -9.80 -12.63
CA PRO A 11 49.23 -10.27 -11.40
C PRO A 11 47.72 -10.40 -11.51
N GLU A 12 47.22 -11.42 -10.81
CA GLU A 12 45.83 -11.74 -10.50
C GLU A 12 45.09 -10.50 -9.95
N GLN A 13 44.44 -9.72 -10.81
CA GLN A 13 43.70 -8.51 -10.39
C GLN A 13 42.28 -8.88 -9.94
N TRP A 14 42.14 -9.03 -8.62
CA TRP A 14 40.88 -9.27 -7.92
C TRP A 14 39.90 -8.07 -8.02
N PRO A 15 38.58 -8.28 -8.22
CA PRO A 15 37.62 -7.19 -8.42
C PRO A 15 37.23 -6.48 -7.10
N VAL A 16 37.13 -5.14 -7.16
CA VAL A 16 36.79 -4.26 -6.04
C VAL A 16 35.27 -4.07 -5.91
N MET A 17 34.66 -4.52 -4.81
CA MET A 17 33.20 -4.42 -4.54
C MET A 17 32.84 -3.28 -3.58
N SER A 18 31.77 -2.52 -3.87
CA SER A 18 31.33 -1.31 -3.15
C SER A 18 29.98 -1.45 -2.44
N GLU A 19 29.84 -0.65 -1.38
CA GLU A 19 29.04 -0.80 -0.16
C GLU A 19 27.52 -1.10 -0.24
N THR A 20 26.87 -0.87 -1.38
CA THR A 20 25.41 -0.75 -1.51
C THR A 20 24.67 -2.00 -2.01
N ASN A 21 25.39 -3.11 -2.25
CA ASN A 21 24.85 -4.35 -2.84
C ASN A 21 24.56 -5.50 -1.85
N MET A 22 24.46 -5.24 -0.54
CA MET A 22 24.03 -6.26 0.42
C MET A 22 22.56 -6.61 0.14
N GLY A 23 22.29 -7.83 -0.33
CA GLY A 23 20.96 -8.33 -0.69
C GLY A 23 20.67 -8.47 -2.20
N ARG A 24 21.59 -8.06 -3.09
CA ARG A 24 21.41 -8.06 -4.56
C ARG A 24 22.28 -9.06 -5.31
N VAL A 25 22.73 -10.13 -4.67
CA VAL A 25 23.22 -11.29 -5.42
C VAL A 25 22.00 -12.15 -5.75
N PRO A 26 21.51 -12.19 -7.00
CA PRO A 26 20.43 -13.10 -7.36
C PRO A 26 20.92 -14.52 -7.09
N VAL A 27 20.22 -15.20 -6.19
CA VAL A 27 20.38 -16.62 -5.93
C VAL A 27 19.37 -17.28 -6.87
N GLY A 28 19.78 -17.63 -8.08
CA GLY A 28 18.93 -18.28 -9.10
C GLY A 28 17.83 -17.43 -9.76
N ASP A 29 16.96 -18.11 -10.52
CA ASP A 29 15.92 -17.51 -11.36
C ASP A 29 14.74 -16.92 -10.56
N PRO A 30 14.08 -15.84 -11.07
CA PRO A 30 12.97 -15.20 -10.38
C PRO A 30 11.69 -16.05 -10.44
N ILE A 31 11.15 -16.38 -9.27
CA ILE A 31 9.89 -17.09 -9.10
C ILE A 31 8.78 -16.10 -8.75
N PRO A 32 7.63 -16.15 -9.44
CA PRO A 32 6.52 -15.27 -9.15
C PRO A 32 5.66 -15.76 -8.00
N LEU A 33 5.60 -14.98 -6.93
CA LEU A 33 4.78 -15.27 -5.77
C LEU A 33 3.64 -14.25 -5.67
N ARG A 34 2.49 -14.72 -5.19
CA ARG A 34 1.33 -13.89 -4.86
C ARG A 34 0.95 -14.15 -3.41
N PHE A 35 0.98 -13.09 -2.62
CA PHE A 35 0.52 -13.09 -1.23
C PHE A 35 -0.75 -12.27 -1.15
N ASP A 36 -1.60 -12.55 -0.16
CA ASP A 36 -2.69 -11.63 0.14
C ASP A 36 -2.13 -10.25 0.57
N PRO A 37 -2.87 -9.15 0.35
CA PRO A 37 -2.36 -7.80 0.61
C PRO A 37 -1.85 -7.61 2.05
N THR A 38 -2.51 -8.23 3.03
CA THR A 38 -2.17 -8.06 4.45
C THR A 38 -0.89 -8.80 4.82
N THR A 39 -0.72 -10.04 4.37
CA THR A 39 0.51 -10.82 4.56
C THR A 39 1.68 -10.13 3.85
N LYS A 40 1.47 -9.63 2.62
CA LYS A 40 2.51 -8.91 1.89
C LYS A 40 2.99 -7.67 2.65
N GLN A 41 2.05 -6.84 3.08
CA GLN A 41 2.39 -5.62 3.82
C GLN A 41 3.16 -5.93 5.10
N ARG A 42 2.72 -6.92 5.89
CA ARG A 42 3.41 -7.31 7.13
C ARG A 42 4.82 -7.86 6.88
N LEU A 43 5.02 -8.63 5.81
CA LEU A 43 6.35 -9.09 5.42
C LEU A 43 7.25 -7.94 4.98
N GLU A 44 6.72 -6.94 4.27
CA GLU A 44 7.46 -5.75 3.87
C GLU A 44 7.85 -4.88 5.08
N GLU A 45 6.95 -4.71 6.05
CA GLU A 45 7.21 -4.02 7.32
C GLU A 45 8.30 -4.73 8.14
N LEU A 46 8.22 -6.07 8.28
CA LEU A 46 9.25 -6.87 8.95
C LEU A 46 10.59 -6.79 8.21
N ALA A 47 10.58 -6.88 6.88
CA ALA A 47 11.80 -6.76 6.09
C ALA A 47 12.44 -5.38 6.25
N ALA A 48 11.63 -4.31 6.26
CA ALA A 48 12.10 -2.94 6.47
C ALA A 48 12.71 -2.75 7.86
N GLY A 49 12.15 -3.37 8.89
CA GLY A 49 12.70 -3.34 10.26
C GLY A 49 14.08 -4.00 10.38
N ILE A 50 14.37 -5.01 9.56
CA ILE A 50 15.68 -5.69 9.53
C ILE A 50 16.68 -4.92 8.63
N GLY A 51 16.17 -4.20 7.63
CA GLY A 51 16.97 -3.29 6.80
C GLY A 51 16.46 -3.18 5.37
N PRO A 52 16.88 -2.14 4.63
CA PRO A 52 16.40 -1.90 3.27
C PRO A 52 16.70 -3.09 2.36
N ARG A 53 15.73 -3.45 1.51
CA ARG A 53 15.87 -4.45 0.43
C ARG A 53 16.12 -5.90 0.89
N ARG A 54 15.66 -6.26 2.10
CA ARG A 54 15.81 -7.63 2.65
C ARG A 54 14.61 -8.56 2.45
N PHE A 55 13.57 -8.10 1.76
CA PHE A 55 12.34 -8.88 1.51
C PHE A 55 12.61 -10.25 0.87
N GLY A 56 13.44 -10.33 -0.16
CA GLY A 56 13.75 -11.61 -0.82
C GLY A 56 14.49 -12.59 0.09
N ALA A 57 15.39 -12.10 0.94
CA ALA A 57 16.09 -12.92 1.93
C ALA A 57 15.13 -13.40 3.03
N LEU A 58 14.21 -12.54 3.48
CA LEU A 58 13.16 -12.90 4.43
C LEU A 58 12.27 -14.04 3.89
N VAL A 59 11.86 -13.94 2.62
CA VAL A 59 11.05 -14.99 1.96
C VAL A 59 11.84 -16.30 1.80
N ARG A 60 13.14 -16.25 1.50
CA ARG A 60 13.99 -17.46 1.49
C ARG A 60 14.16 -18.09 2.87
N VAL A 61 14.35 -17.28 3.92
CA VAL A 61 14.36 -17.77 5.31
C VAL A 61 13.05 -18.46 5.64
N ALA A 62 11.91 -17.90 5.22
CA ALA A 62 10.60 -18.54 5.40
C ALA A 62 10.55 -19.92 4.69
N ALA A 63 10.98 -19.99 3.43
CA ALA A 63 11.04 -21.26 2.69
C ALA A 63 11.93 -22.30 3.38
N ARG A 64 13.12 -21.89 3.84
CA ARG A 64 14.06 -22.78 4.52
C ARG A 64 13.55 -23.25 5.89
N ARG A 65 12.82 -22.41 6.62
CA ARG A 65 12.15 -22.81 7.87
C ARG A 65 11.03 -23.82 7.61
N LEU A 66 10.28 -23.65 6.52
CA LEU A 66 9.28 -24.64 6.12
C LEU A 66 9.94 -25.99 5.81
N LEU A 67 11.05 -25.97 5.06
CA LEU A 67 11.80 -27.17 4.66
C LEU A 67 12.61 -27.80 5.79
N SER A 68 12.88 -27.10 6.89
CA SER A 68 13.61 -27.67 8.02
C SER A 68 12.80 -28.68 8.84
N ASP A 69 11.47 -28.71 8.65
CA ASP A 69 10.56 -29.63 9.34
C ASP A 69 9.45 -30.07 8.36
N PRO A 70 9.79 -30.89 7.34
CA PRO A 70 8.86 -31.25 6.27
C PRO A 70 7.69 -32.11 6.77
N ASP A 71 7.89 -32.88 7.84
CA ASP A 71 6.89 -33.80 8.39
C ASP A 71 5.69 -33.06 9.01
N ARG A 72 5.87 -31.81 9.45
CA ARG A 72 4.78 -30.96 9.99
C ARG A 72 4.04 -30.15 8.92
N VAL A 73 4.57 -30.10 7.70
CA VAL A 73 3.96 -29.35 6.60
C VAL A 73 2.59 -29.88 6.19
N PRO A 74 2.33 -31.21 6.07
CA PRO A 74 1.02 -31.74 5.70
C PRO A 74 -0.10 -31.26 6.64
N GLU A 75 0.10 -31.36 7.95
CA GLU A 75 -0.89 -30.96 8.94
C GLU A 75 -1.12 -29.44 8.91
N ALA A 76 -0.03 -28.66 8.88
CA ALA A 76 -0.12 -27.20 8.82
C ALA A 76 -0.79 -26.71 7.51
N LEU A 77 -0.54 -27.40 6.40
CA LEU A 77 -1.18 -27.12 5.12
C LEU A 77 -2.67 -27.45 5.15
N ALA A 78 -3.06 -28.60 5.71
CA ALA A 78 -4.46 -28.97 5.87
C ALA A 78 -5.21 -27.96 6.76
N GLN A 79 -4.62 -27.56 7.88
CA GLN A 79 -5.20 -26.51 8.76
C GLN A 79 -5.30 -25.16 8.03
N ALA A 80 -4.29 -24.77 7.26
CA ALA A 80 -4.31 -23.53 6.49
C ALA A 80 -5.38 -23.54 5.38
N ARG A 81 -5.61 -24.69 4.73
CA ARG A 81 -6.68 -24.90 3.75
C ARG A 81 -8.06 -24.80 4.41
N LEU A 82 -8.25 -25.45 5.57
CA LEU A 82 -9.49 -25.36 6.36
C LEU A 82 -9.78 -23.93 6.81
N ALA A 83 -8.82 -23.25 7.43
CA ALA A 83 -8.98 -21.87 7.87
C ALA A 83 -9.24 -20.90 6.69
N SER A 84 -8.60 -21.14 5.55
CA SER A 84 -8.87 -20.40 4.31
C SER A 84 -10.29 -20.65 3.80
N ALA A 85 -10.79 -21.88 3.88
CA ALA A 85 -12.17 -22.21 3.55
C ALA A 85 -13.16 -21.54 4.51
N ASP A 86 -12.93 -21.59 5.82
CA ASP A 86 -13.82 -20.95 6.80
C ASP A 86 -13.88 -19.43 6.63
N ALA A 87 -12.73 -18.78 6.43
CA ALA A 87 -12.66 -17.33 6.23
C ALA A 87 -13.31 -16.88 4.90
N ARG A 88 -13.32 -17.74 3.89
CA ARG A 88 -13.88 -17.44 2.56
C ARG A 88 -15.32 -17.89 2.42
N ARG A 89 -15.90 -18.57 3.42
CA ARG A 89 -17.24 -19.12 3.38
C ARG A 89 -18.27 -18.02 3.10
N ILE A 90 -18.99 -18.16 1.99
CA ILE A 90 -20.02 -17.21 1.60
C ILE A 90 -21.21 -17.39 2.55
N PRO A 91 -21.74 -16.33 3.20
CA PRO A 91 -22.89 -16.45 4.07
C PRO A 91 -24.09 -16.96 3.27
N TRP A 92 -24.56 -18.16 3.63
CA TRP A 92 -25.71 -18.78 3.00
C TRP A 92 -27.01 -18.10 3.46
N ALA A 93 -27.90 -17.85 2.52
CA ALA A 93 -29.26 -17.47 2.83
C ALA A 93 -30.11 -18.74 2.95
N GLU A 94 -30.72 -18.93 4.11
CA GLU A 94 -31.72 -19.98 4.32
C GLU A 94 -33.00 -19.62 3.55
N ARG A 95 -33.50 -20.56 2.75
CA ARG A 95 -34.80 -20.44 2.11
C ARG A 95 -35.67 -21.67 2.41
N PRO A 96 -36.92 -21.46 2.87
CA PRO A 96 -37.89 -22.55 2.91
C PRO A 96 -38.27 -22.93 1.48
N LEU A 97 -38.31 -24.23 1.21
CA LEU A 97 -38.70 -24.79 -0.07
C LEU A 97 -39.69 -25.92 0.18
N ASP A 98 -40.93 -25.73 -0.28
CA ASP A 98 -41.94 -26.77 -0.26
C ASP A 98 -41.83 -27.60 -1.54
N LEU A 99 -41.72 -28.91 -1.38
CA LEU A 99 -41.53 -29.90 -2.42
C LEU A 99 -42.65 -30.93 -2.39
N ASP A 100 -42.93 -31.57 -3.52
CA ASP A 100 -43.73 -32.79 -3.54
C ASP A 100 -42.92 -33.98 -2.96
N PRO A 101 -43.59 -35.02 -2.44
CA PRO A 101 -42.92 -36.16 -1.82
C PRO A 101 -41.93 -36.90 -2.73
N ALA A 102 -42.21 -37.00 -4.04
CA ALA A 102 -41.35 -37.70 -4.98
C ALA A 102 -40.04 -36.94 -5.22
N THR A 103 -40.13 -35.64 -5.49
CA THR A 103 -38.95 -34.75 -5.62
C THR A 103 -38.12 -34.74 -4.34
N SER A 104 -38.78 -34.66 -3.17
CA SER A 104 -38.09 -34.70 -1.87
C SER A 104 -37.30 -36.01 -1.70
N THR A 105 -37.94 -37.15 -1.94
CA THR A 105 -37.31 -38.48 -1.79
C THR A 105 -36.12 -38.63 -2.73
N ARG A 106 -36.28 -38.26 -4.01
CA ARG A 106 -35.21 -38.37 -4.99
C ARG A 106 -34.00 -37.49 -4.65
N LEU A 107 -34.25 -36.29 -4.14
CA LEU A 107 -33.19 -35.37 -3.74
C LEU A 107 -32.40 -35.89 -2.52
N ASN A 108 -33.07 -36.59 -1.59
CA ASN A 108 -32.38 -37.29 -0.49
C ASN A 108 -31.51 -38.45 -0.99
N GLN A 109 -32.00 -39.24 -1.93
CA GLN A 109 -31.23 -40.35 -2.52
C GLN A 109 -29.96 -39.84 -3.20
N LEU A 110 -30.04 -38.76 -3.98
CA LEU A 110 -28.85 -38.16 -4.61
C LEU A 110 -27.88 -37.61 -3.57
N ALA A 111 -28.36 -36.96 -2.51
CA ALA A 111 -27.50 -36.45 -1.44
C ALA A 111 -26.71 -37.59 -0.79
N GLN A 112 -27.35 -38.72 -0.51
CA GLN A 112 -26.70 -39.92 0.01
C GLN A 112 -25.71 -40.53 -0.98
N GLN A 113 -26.10 -40.66 -2.25
CA GLN A 113 -25.28 -41.25 -3.31
C GLN A 113 -23.97 -40.50 -3.54
N PHE A 114 -24.00 -39.17 -3.48
CA PHE A 114 -22.84 -38.31 -3.71
C PHE A 114 -22.18 -37.83 -2.41
N HIS A 115 -22.53 -38.43 -1.26
CA HIS A 115 -22.01 -38.06 0.06
C HIS A 115 -22.03 -36.54 0.31
N THR A 116 -23.12 -35.88 -0.08
CA THR A 116 -23.28 -34.43 -0.02
C THR A 116 -24.61 -34.05 0.63
N ASP A 117 -24.87 -32.76 0.76
CA ASP A 117 -26.12 -32.26 1.31
C ASP A 117 -27.13 -31.87 0.21
N ARG A 118 -28.41 -31.78 0.61
CA ARG A 118 -29.50 -31.36 -0.26
C ARG A 118 -29.25 -29.98 -0.87
N SER A 119 -28.60 -29.09 -0.12
CA SER A 119 -28.36 -27.72 -0.53
C SER A 119 -27.32 -27.63 -1.65
N ALA A 120 -26.27 -28.46 -1.63
CA ALA A 120 -25.24 -28.54 -2.66
C ALA A 120 -25.84 -28.95 -4.01
N ILE A 121 -26.72 -29.96 -3.99
CA ILE A 121 -27.46 -30.39 -5.20
C ILE A 121 -28.35 -29.26 -5.72
N VAL A 122 -29.06 -28.56 -4.84
CA VAL A 122 -29.91 -27.42 -5.24
C VAL A 122 -29.07 -26.25 -5.78
N ARG A 123 -27.88 -26.01 -5.22
CA ARG A 123 -26.94 -24.98 -5.71
C ARG A 123 -26.46 -25.30 -7.13
N VAL A 124 -26.12 -26.57 -7.42
CA VAL A 124 -25.79 -27.02 -8.78
C VAL A 124 -26.99 -26.86 -9.72
N ALA A 125 -28.18 -27.29 -9.29
CA ALA A 125 -29.41 -27.16 -10.08
C ALA A 125 -29.68 -25.69 -10.48
N LEU A 126 -29.57 -24.77 -9.52
CA LEU A 126 -29.72 -23.34 -9.76
C LEU A 126 -28.63 -22.76 -10.65
N HIS A 127 -27.40 -23.25 -10.52
CA HIS A 127 -26.32 -22.82 -11.39
C HIS A 127 -26.63 -23.16 -12.85
N ARG A 128 -26.93 -24.43 -13.14
CA ARG A 128 -27.34 -24.88 -14.50
C ARG A 128 -28.55 -24.10 -15.00
N PHE A 129 -29.52 -23.85 -14.12
CA PHE A 129 -30.71 -23.08 -14.46
C PHE A 129 -30.40 -21.64 -14.87
N LEU A 130 -29.48 -20.96 -14.18
CA LEU A 130 -29.10 -19.57 -14.50
C LEU A 130 -28.16 -19.46 -15.69
N THR A 131 -27.32 -20.47 -15.97
CA THR A 131 -26.42 -20.48 -17.13
C THR A 131 -27.09 -20.95 -18.41
N ALA A 132 -28.15 -21.76 -18.33
CA ALA A 132 -28.92 -22.13 -19.51
C ALA A 132 -29.68 -20.92 -20.08
N ALA A 133 -29.52 -20.64 -21.38
CA ALA A 133 -30.22 -19.57 -22.10
C ALA A 133 -31.69 -19.94 -22.43
N GLY A 134 -32.46 -20.38 -21.43
CA GLY A 134 -33.78 -20.98 -21.61
C GLY A 134 -34.98 -20.05 -21.41
N ARG A 135 -36.14 -20.43 -21.96
CA ARG A 135 -37.46 -19.86 -21.62
C ARG A 135 -37.96 -20.48 -20.32
N PHE A 136 -37.75 -19.83 -19.18
CA PHE A 136 -38.14 -20.35 -17.87
C PHE A 136 -39.51 -19.87 -17.38
N ARG A 137 -40.08 -18.82 -18.01
CA ARG A 137 -41.28 -18.14 -17.52
C ARG A 137 -42.50 -19.05 -17.38
N HIS A 138 -42.84 -19.82 -18.41
CA HIS A 138 -44.01 -20.72 -18.36
C HIS A 138 -43.87 -21.88 -17.37
N PRO A 139 -42.72 -22.58 -17.30
CA PRO A 139 -42.48 -23.57 -16.25
C PRO A 139 -42.60 -23.01 -14.83
N VAL A 140 -42.04 -21.82 -14.56
CA VAL A 140 -42.04 -21.22 -13.22
C VAL A 140 -43.44 -20.84 -12.77
N LEU A 141 -44.27 -20.27 -13.66
CA LEU A 141 -45.66 -19.95 -13.34
C LEU A 141 -46.52 -21.21 -13.06
N ARG A 142 -46.24 -22.33 -13.74
CA ARG A 142 -46.92 -23.61 -13.47
C ARG A 142 -46.53 -24.20 -12.11
N GLU A 143 -45.28 -24.05 -11.70
CA GLU A 143 -44.81 -24.50 -10.39
C GLU A 143 -45.32 -23.67 -9.22
N ASP A 144 -45.75 -22.45 -9.46
CA ASP A 144 -46.34 -21.57 -8.44
C ASP A 144 -47.77 -22.00 -8.11
N ALA A 145 -48.55 -22.40 -9.12
CA ALA A 145 -49.94 -22.81 -8.98
C ALA A 145 -50.14 -24.24 -8.42
N ARG A 146 -49.07 -24.91 -7.98
CA ARG A 146 -49.16 -26.29 -7.49
C ARG A 146 -49.68 -26.37 -6.06
N THR A 147 -50.54 -27.35 -5.80
CA THR A 147 -51.21 -27.56 -4.51
C THR A 147 -50.74 -28.81 -3.75
N ASP A 148 -49.91 -29.65 -4.36
CA ASP A 148 -49.45 -30.94 -3.81
C ASP A 148 -48.06 -30.87 -3.15
N LEU A 149 -47.65 -29.66 -2.73
CA LEU A 149 -46.37 -29.38 -2.08
C LEU A 149 -46.49 -29.58 -0.56
N THR A 150 -46.31 -30.80 -0.09
CA THR A 150 -46.54 -31.18 1.33
C THR A 150 -45.24 -31.36 2.13
N CYS A 151 -44.08 -31.47 1.47
CA CYS A 151 -42.80 -31.67 2.14
C CYS A 151 -42.01 -30.35 2.23
N ARG A 152 -41.93 -29.77 3.42
CA ARG A 152 -41.13 -28.56 3.67
C ARG A 152 -39.67 -28.91 3.97
N THR A 153 -38.74 -28.31 3.24
CA THR A 153 -37.29 -28.42 3.50
C THR A 153 -36.64 -27.05 3.55
N ARG A 154 -35.52 -26.94 4.26
CA ARG A 154 -34.67 -25.75 4.27
C ARG A 154 -33.49 -25.98 3.34
N VAL A 155 -33.19 -25.00 2.49
CA VAL A 155 -32.03 -25.04 1.58
C VAL A 155 -31.17 -23.81 1.78
N TYR A 156 -29.86 -24.02 1.73
CA TYR A 156 -28.84 -22.98 1.93
C TYR A 156 -28.23 -22.58 0.59
N LEU A 157 -28.50 -21.33 0.18
CA LEU A 157 -28.15 -20.82 -1.15
C LEU A 157 -27.25 -19.60 -1.06
N ASN A 158 -26.44 -19.38 -2.11
CA ASN A 158 -25.61 -18.18 -2.21
C ASN A 158 -26.46 -16.94 -2.40
N ARG A 159 -26.20 -15.91 -1.58
CA ARG A 159 -26.93 -14.63 -1.64
C ARG A 159 -26.82 -13.94 -3.01
N SER A 160 -25.65 -14.04 -3.65
CA SER A 160 -25.43 -13.52 -5.02
C SER A 160 -26.27 -14.26 -6.07
N THR A 161 -26.39 -15.58 -5.95
CA THR A 161 -27.23 -16.42 -6.81
C THR A 161 -28.71 -16.10 -6.62
N LEU A 162 -29.15 -15.88 -5.38
CA LEU A 162 -30.51 -15.41 -5.10
C LEU A 162 -30.79 -14.04 -5.71
N VAL A 163 -29.88 -13.07 -5.59
CA VAL A 163 -30.05 -11.74 -6.21
C VAL A 163 -30.12 -11.84 -7.74
N GLN A 164 -29.32 -12.73 -8.36
CA GLN A 164 -29.41 -12.98 -9.80
C GLN A 164 -30.76 -13.59 -10.20
N LEU A 165 -31.23 -14.57 -9.42
CA LEU A 165 -32.52 -15.21 -9.63
C LEU A 165 -33.68 -14.21 -9.45
N GLU A 166 -33.67 -13.44 -8.37
CA GLU A 166 -34.62 -12.36 -8.07
C GLU A 166 -34.63 -11.33 -9.20
N LYS A 167 -33.49 -10.90 -9.72
CA LYS A 167 -33.43 -10.00 -10.89
C LYS A 167 -34.05 -10.60 -12.15
N LEU A 168 -33.89 -11.91 -12.37
CA LEU A 168 -34.47 -12.61 -13.52
C LEU A 168 -36.01 -12.65 -13.41
N ILE A 169 -36.54 -12.80 -12.20
CA ILE A 169 -37.98 -12.96 -11.94
C ILE A 169 -38.68 -11.70 -11.42
N SER A 170 -37.95 -10.59 -11.18
CA SER A 170 -38.38 -9.39 -10.41
C SER A 170 -39.64 -8.71 -10.92
N ARG A 171 -40.04 -8.95 -12.17
CA ARG A 171 -41.30 -8.47 -12.73
C ARG A 171 -42.53 -9.25 -12.25
N ASN A 172 -42.35 -10.34 -11.51
CA ASN A 172 -43.39 -11.33 -11.27
C ASN A 172 -43.57 -11.71 -9.78
N GLY A 173 -42.82 -11.12 -8.83
CA GLY A 173 -43.03 -11.27 -7.37
C GLY A 173 -42.22 -12.39 -6.68
N ASP A 174 -42.15 -12.35 -5.34
CA ASP A 174 -41.29 -13.21 -4.51
C ASP A 174 -41.66 -14.70 -4.52
N ALA A 175 -42.95 -15.03 -4.65
CA ALA A 175 -43.46 -16.41 -4.66
C ALA A 175 -42.81 -17.27 -5.77
N LEU A 176 -42.45 -16.62 -6.89
CA LEU A 176 -41.85 -17.28 -8.03
C LEU A 176 -40.37 -17.64 -7.83
N THR A 177 -39.73 -17.13 -6.77
CA THR A 177 -38.36 -17.54 -6.42
C THR A 177 -38.34 -19.00 -6.00
N ALA A 178 -39.26 -19.41 -5.13
CA ALA A 178 -39.40 -20.79 -4.69
C ALA A 178 -39.82 -21.69 -5.87
N ALA A 179 -40.75 -21.23 -6.71
CA ALA A 179 -41.15 -21.94 -7.91
C ALA A 179 -39.97 -22.12 -8.90
N ALA A 180 -39.13 -21.10 -9.08
CA ALA A 180 -37.94 -21.20 -9.94
C ALA A 180 -36.90 -22.17 -9.39
N ILE A 181 -36.70 -22.21 -8.07
CA ILE A 181 -35.86 -23.21 -7.42
C ILE A 181 -36.43 -24.62 -7.67
N ARG A 182 -37.76 -24.83 -7.55
CA ARG A 182 -38.41 -26.11 -7.87
C ARG A 182 -38.20 -26.53 -9.32
N VAL A 183 -38.37 -25.61 -10.28
CA VAL A 183 -38.11 -25.89 -11.71
C VAL A 183 -36.66 -26.31 -11.92
N ALA A 184 -35.70 -25.58 -11.32
CA ALA A 184 -34.28 -25.89 -11.43
C ALA A 184 -33.97 -27.30 -10.91
N VAL A 185 -34.48 -27.62 -9.72
CA VAL A 185 -34.33 -28.95 -9.11
C VAL A 185 -34.93 -30.03 -10.00
N ARG A 186 -36.16 -29.88 -10.49
CA ARG A 186 -36.79 -30.90 -11.34
C ARG A 186 -36.06 -31.11 -12.66
N ARG A 187 -35.54 -30.05 -13.26
CA ARG A 187 -34.71 -30.18 -14.47
C ARG A 187 -33.45 -30.99 -14.19
N LEU A 188 -32.78 -30.75 -13.06
CA LEU A 188 -31.62 -31.54 -12.65
C LEU A 188 -32.02 -33.00 -12.35
N LEU A 189 -33.16 -33.24 -11.72
CA LEU A 189 -33.61 -34.60 -11.42
C LEU A 189 -34.01 -35.38 -12.69
N HIS A 190 -34.53 -34.67 -13.70
CA HIS A 190 -34.89 -35.26 -14.98
C HIS A 190 -33.67 -35.53 -15.85
N ASP A 191 -32.68 -34.63 -15.82
CA ASP A 191 -31.40 -34.78 -16.52
C ASP A 191 -30.23 -34.45 -15.56
N PRO A 192 -29.72 -35.46 -14.84
CA PRO A 192 -28.65 -35.25 -13.86
C PRO A 192 -27.31 -34.91 -14.50
N GLY A 193 -27.07 -35.27 -15.76
CA GLY A 193 -25.76 -35.11 -16.43
C GLY A 193 -24.60 -35.67 -15.59
N ASP A 194 -23.40 -35.08 -15.74
CA ASP A 194 -22.26 -35.38 -14.86
C ASP A 194 -22.33 -34.55 -13.56
N LEU A 195 -23.15 -35.03 -12.62
CA LEU A 195 -23.34 -34.37 -11.33
C LEU A 195 -22.07 -34.44 -10.45
N ALA A 196 -21.19 -35.43 -10.65
CA ALA A 196 -19.96 -35.56 -9.89
C ALA A 196 -18.97 -34.43 -10.25
N ALA A 197 -18.74 -34.21 -11.54
CA ALA A 197 -17.89 -33.13 -12.02
C ALA A 197 -18.45 -31.75 -11.62
N ASP A 198 -19.76 -31.58 -11.65
CA ASP A 198 -20.41 -30.35 -11.25
C ASP A 198 -20.33 -30.10 -9.74
N LEU A 199 -20.47 -31.11 -8.90
CA LEU A 199 -20.26 -30.96 -7.46
C LEU A 199 -18.80 -30.63 -7.13
N ALA A 200 -17.85 -31.25 -7.82
CA ALA A 200 -16.42 -30.97 -7.67
C ALA A 200 -16.06 -29.55 -8.13
N THR A 201 -16.67 -29.06 -9.22
CA THR A 201 -16.33 -27.77 -9.82
C THR A 201 -17.15 -26.61 -9.24
N ILE A 202 -18.47 -26.76 -9.17
CA ILE A 202 -19.41 -25.71 -8.76
C ILE A 202 -19.59 -25.71 -7.23
N GLY A 203 -19.62 -26.87 -6.59
CA GLY A 203 -19.72 -26.98 -5.12
C GLY A 203 -18.49 -26.41 -4.42
N ALA A 204 -17.28 -26.83 -4.84
CA ALA A 204 -16.03 -26.37 -4.23
C ALA A 204 -15.67 -24.91 -4.59
N ALA A 205 -15.91 -24.47 -5.84
CA ALA A 205 -15.49 -23.13 -6.28
C ALA A 205 -16.46 -21.99 -5.91
N ARG A 206 -17.70 -22.30 -5.48
CA ARG A 206 -18.71 -21.26 -5.17
C ARG A 206 -19.25 -21.28 -3.75
N ASP A 207 -18.78 -22.17 -2.88
CA ASP A 207 -19.04 -22.05 -1.43
C ASP A 207 -18.05 -21.08 -0.75
N LEU A 208 -16.97 -20.73 -1.47
CA LEU A 208 -15.90 -19.84 -1.02
C LEU A 208 -15.79 -18.62 -1.94
N THR A 209 -15.54 -17.45 -1.36
CA THR A 209 -15.09 -16.28 -2.13
C THR A 209 -13.73 -16.58 -2.78
N PRO A 210 -13.43 -16.02 -3.98
CA PRO A 210 -12.10 -16.14 -4.58
C PRO A 210 -11.04 -15.63 -3.63
N GLU A 211 -9.92 -16.33 -3.53
CA GLU A 211 -8.82 -15.91 -2.67
C GLU A 211 -8.26 -14.57 -3.17
N THR A 212 -8.26 -13.55 -2.30
CA THR A 212 -7.81 -12.20 -2.63
C THR A 212 -6.29 -12.15 -2.67
N LEU A 213 -5.74 -12.48 -3.83
CA LEU A 213 -4.30 -12.45 -4.07
C LEU A 213 -3.85 -11.06 -4.54
N GLY A 214 -2.80 -10.56 -3.91
CA GLY A 214 -2.16 -9.29 -4.25
C GLY A 214 -1.29 -9.36 -5.52
N PRO A 215 -0.61 -8.25 -5.86
CA PRO A 215 0.23 -8.17 -7.06
C PRO A 215 1.41 -9.15 -7.02
N ARG A 216 1.79 -9.63 -8.20
CA ARG A 216 2.93 -10.54 -8.42
C ARG A 216 4.21 -9.92 -7.87
N THR A 217 4.91 -10.70 -7.05
CA THR A 217 6.19 -10.33 -6.43
C THR A 217 7.22 -11.38 -6.84
N ASN A 218 8.29 -10.97 -7.50
CA ASN A 218 9.33 -11.88 -7.96
C ASN A 218 10.40 -12.06 -6.88
N VAL A 219 10.69 -13.30 -6.50
CA VAL A 219 11.72 -13.65 -5.52
C VAL A 219 12.67 -14.69 -6.13
N HIS A 220 13.97 -14.52 -5.90
CA HIS A 220 15.02 -15.40 -6.42
C HIS A 220 15.34 -16.50 -5.39
N PHE A 221 15.27 -17.77 -5.81
CA PHE A 221 15.66 -18.96 -5.03
C PHE A 221 16.82 -19.69 -5.72
N ASP A 222 17.75 -20.22 -4.94
CA ASP A 222 18.74 -21.20 -5.44
C ASP A 222 18.04 -22.43 -6.03
N ASP A 223 18.72 -23.08 -6.96
CA ASP A 223 18.21 -24.26 -7.64
C ASP A 223 17.92 -25.40 -6.64
N ASP A 224 18.74 -25.55 -5.60
CA ASP A 224 18.52 -26.53 -4.52
C ASP A 224 17.23 -26.23 -3.73
N LEU A 225 17.07 -24.99 -3.25
CA LEU A 225 15.86 -24.57 -2.55
C LEU A 225 14.61 -24.73 -3.43
N ARG A 226 14.74 -24.42 -4.72
CA ARG A 226 13.66 -24.57 -5.70
C ARG A 226 13.27 -26.04 -5.87
N GLN A 227 14.25 -26.92 -6.07
CA GLN A 227 14.01 -28.35 -6.25
C GLN A 227 13.39 -28.97 -4.99
N GLN A 228 13.84 -28.59 -3.80
CA GLN A 228 13.27 -29.07 -2.54
C GLN A 228 11.80 -28.66 -2.38
N LEU A 229 11.45 -27.42 -2.72
CA LEU A 229 10.05 -26.97 -2.70
C LEU A 229 9.19 -27.69 -3.74
N ASP A 230 9.74 -27.99 -4.92
CA ASP A 230 9.01 -28.71 -5.97
C ASP A 230 8.74 -30.16 -5.57
N ASN A 231 9.74 -30.85 -5.02
CA ASN A 231 9.58 -32.22 -4.51
C ASN A 231 8.53 -32.26 -3.39
N LEU A 232 8.54 -31.29 -2.46
CA LEU A 232 7.56 -31.22 -1.38
C LEU A 232 6.16 -30.89 -1.92
N ALA A 233 6.04 -30.02 -2.91
CA ALA A 233 4.77 -29.68 -3.54
C ALA A 233 4.14 -30.90 -4.24
N GLU A 234 4.95 -31.68 -4.96
CA GLU A 234 4.53 -32.90 -5.63
C GLU A 234 4.05 -33.96 -4.62
N GLN A 235 4.79 -34.16 -3.52
CA GLN A 235 4.42 -35.09 -2.45
C GLN A 235 3.09 -34.75 -1.76
N LEU A 236 2.73 -33.45 -1.71
CA LEU A 236 1.57 -32.96 -0.97
C LEU A 236 0.38 -32.59 -1.86
N ASP A 237 0.45 -32.89 -3.17
CA ASP A 237 -0.53 -32.46 -4.17
C ASP A 237 -0.88 -30.96 -4.00
N SER A 238 0.17 -30.13 -4.00
CA SER A 238 0.11 -28.69 -3.77
C SER A 238 0.95 -27.95 -4.80
N ASP A 239 0.88 -26.62 -4.78
CA ASP A 239 1.73 -25.77 -5.61
C ASP A 239 2.74 -24.98 -4.77
N ARG A 240 3.85 -24.60 -5.40
CA ARG A 240 4.92 -23.83 -4.74
C ARG A 240 4.39 -22.53 -4.13
N ALA A 241 3.40 -21.88 -4.74
CA ALA A 241 2.87 -20.62 -4.24
C ALA A 241 2.03 -20.82 -2.96
N GLU A 242 1.34 -21.95 -2.81
CA GLU A 242 0.61 -22.36 -1.61
C GLU A 242 1.58 -22.67 -0.47
N LEU A 243 2.65 -23.44 -0.74
CA LEU A 243 3.72 -23.68 0.23
C LEU A 243 4.39 -22.37 0.67
N MET A 244 4.64 -21.44 -0.26
CA MET A 244 5.22 -20.14 0.09
C MET A 244 4.27 -19.26 0.90
N ARG A 245 2.96 -19.35 0.68
CA ARG A 245 1.95 -18.66 1.51
C ARG A 245 1.91 -19.26 2.91
N LEU A 246 2.00 -20.58 3.05
CA LEU A 246 2.12 -21.26 4.34
C LEU A 246 3.39 -20.83 5.07
N ALA A 247 4.55 -20.87 4.40
CA ALA A 247 5.84 -20.45 4.94
C ALA A 247 5.79 -18.99 5.44
N ALA A 248 5.20 -18.09 4.65
CA ALA A 248 4.99 -16.70 5.04
C ALA A 248 4.14 -16.57 6.31
N ARG A 249 3.02 -17.30 6.40
CA ARG A 249 2.15 -17.28 7.59
C ARG A 249 2.87 -17.80 8.83
N GLN A 250 3.60 -18.91 8.71
CA GLN A 250 4.37 -19.47 9.83
C GLN A 250 5.48 -18.52 10.29
N LEU A 251 6.18 -17.87 9.35
CA LEU A 251 7.19 -16.85 9.67
C LEU A 251 6.57 -15.65 10.42
N LEU A 252 5.40 -15.17 9.97
CA LEU A 252 4.68 -14.08 10.65
C LEU A 252 4.17 -14.48 12.04
N ALA A 253 3.78 -15.74 12.23
CA ALA A 253 3.37 -16.27 13.52
C ALA A 253 4.54 -16.43 14.50
N ASN A 254 5.75 -16.72 13.98
CA ASN A 254 6.95 -16.88 14.80
C ASN A 254 8.16 -16.11 14.21
N PRO A 255 8.23 -14.78 14.42
CA PRO A 255 9.28 -13.92 13.89
C PRO A 255 10.58 -13.94 14.72
N ARG A 256 10.87 -15.01 15.47
CA ARG A 256 12.10 -15.10 16.27
C ARG A 256 13.34 -15.24 15.39
N ASP A 257 14.45 -14.67 15.86
CA ASP A 257 15.79 -14.75 15.26
C ASP A 257 15.88 -14.33 13.79
N LEU A 258 14.95 -13.48 13.33
CA LEU A 258 14.89 -13.07 11.92
C LEU A 258 16.10 -12.25 11.50
N GLU A 259 16.60 -11.36 12.34
CA GLU A 259 17.75 -10.53 11.98
C GLU A 259 18.99 -11.40 11.71
N LYS A 260 19.27 -12.35 12.61
CA LYS A 260 20.36 -13.31 12.45
C LYS A 260 20.12 -14.23 11.24
N ALA A 261 18.95 -14.85 11.13
CA ALA A 261 18.64 -15.78 10.04
C ALA A 261 18.65 -15.12 8.65
N VAL A 262 18.12 -13.89 8.53
CA VAL A 262 18.17 -13.13 7.27
C VAL A 262 19.61 -12.72 6.95
N THR A 263 20.38 -12.36 7.96
CA THR A 263 21.80 -12.02 7.79
C THR A 263 22.59 -13.24 7.34
N GLU A 264 22.44 -14.40 7.99
CA GLU A 264 23.03 -15.67 7.58
C GLU A 264 22.57 -16.09 6.18
N GLU A 265 21.30 -15.90 5.83
CA GLU A 265 20.79 -16.18 4.48
C GLU A 265 21.39 -15.27 3.41
N ILE A 266 21.75 -14.02 3.76
CA ILE A 266 22.52 -13.13 2.88
C ILE A 266 23.96 -13.64 2.70
N TYR A 267 24.52 -14.29 3.72
CA TYR A 267 25.91 -14.79 3.76
C TYR A 267 26.08 -16.28 3.41
N ARG A 268 25.00 -17.03 3.14
CA ARG A 268 24.99 -18.50 3.04
C ARG A 268 25.79 -19.09 1.87
N GLY A 269 26.16 -18.29 0.88
CA GLY A 269 27.09 -18.73 -0.18
C GLY A 269 28.53 -18.53 0.28
N ASP A 270 29.31 -19.60 0.40
CA ASP A 270 30.73 -19.52 0.81
C ASP A 270 31.55 -18.56 -0.09
N ALA A 271 31.26 -18.55 -1.39
CA ALA A 271 31.85 -17.60 -2.35
C ALA A 271 31.49 -16.11 -2.10
N ASN A 272 30.44 -15.82 -1.33
CA ASN A 272 30.00 -14.47 -0.95
C ASN A 272 30.49 -14.06 0.44
N ARG A 273 30.72 -15.01 1.35
CA ARG A 273 31.14 -14.75 2.74
C ARG A 273 32.51 -14.07 2.80
N ASP A 274 33.50 -14.62 2.11
CA ASP A 274 34.86 -14.07 2.08
C ASP A 274 34.93 -12.71 1.37
N LYS A 275 34.16 -12.55 0.28
CA LYS A 275 34.05 -11.29 -0.47
C LYS A 275 33.40 -10.18 0.35
N LEU A 276 32.51 -10.50 1.28
CA LEU A 276 31.83 -9.53 2.14
C LEU A 276 32.63 -9.21 3.41
N LEU A 277 33.33 -10.19 4.00
CA LEU A 277 34.23 -9.97 5.14
C LEU A 277 35.41 -9.07 4.75
N ALA A 278 36.12 -9.38 3.65
CA ALA A 278 37.25 -8.56 3.15
C ALA A 278 36.85 -7.12 2.81
N ARG A 279 35.58 -6.91 2.46
CA ARG A 279 35.03 -5.58 2.15
C ARG A 279 34.73 -4.78 3.41
N ASN A 280 34.23 -5.39 4.49
CA ASN A 280 34.03 -4.70 5.77
C ASN A 280 35.36 -4.22 6.37
N THR A 281 36.41 -5.03 6.29
CA THR A 281 37.76 -4.65 6.74
C THR A 281 38.31 -3.43 5.97
N ARG A 282 38.07 -3.35 4.65
CA ARG A 282 38.44 -2.16 3.85
C ARG A 282 37.67 -0.90 4.25
N ARG A 283 36.40 -1.01 4.69
CA ARG A 283 35.63 0.15 5.14
C ARG A 283 36.20 0.75 6.42
N GLN A 284 36.55 -0.11 7.37
CA GLN A 284 37.17 0.30 8.64
C GLN A 284 38.43 1.12 8.35
N GLN A 285 39.31 0.60 7.48
CA GLN A 285 40.55 1.28 7.08
C GLN A 285 40.32 2.60 6.33
N THR A 286 39.25 2.71 5.53
CA THR A 286 38.91 3.95 4.80
C THR A 286 38.30 5.01 5.72
N ALA A 287 37.53 4.59 6.73
CA ALA A 287 37.01 5.47 7.77
C ALA A 287 38.14 6.01 8.66
N ASP A 288 39.12 5.17 8.99
CA ASP A 288 40.31 5.56 9.75
C ASP A 288 41.16 6.58 8.96
N GLN A 289 41.28 6.43 7.63
CA GLN A 289 41.97 7.38 6.76
C GLN A 289 41.20 8.70 6.54
N ALA A 290 39.87 8.67 6.48
CA ALA A 290 39.04 9.86 6.31
C ALA A 290 39.06 10.78 7.55
N THR A 291 39.37 10.23 8.72
CA THR A 291 39.49 10.98 9.98
C THR A 291 40.85 11.69 10.10
N ALA A 292 41.82 11.37 9.23
CA ALA A 292 43.22 11.81 9.35
C ALA A 292 43.67 12.91 8.34
N ALA A 293 42.85 13.34 7.38
CA ALA A 293 43.29 14.27 6.33
C ALA A 293 42.52 15.62 6.28
N PRO A 294 43.19 16.79 6.18
CA PRO A 294 42.53 18.10 6.14
C PRO A 294 42.00 18.45 4.74
N ALA A 295 41.01 19.36 4.71
CA ALA A 295 40.19 19.68 3.55
C ALA A 295 40.94 20.38 2.40
N VAL A 296 40.97 19.75 1.22
CA VAL A 296 41.49 20.35 -0.02
C VAL A 296 40.34 20.85 -0.90
N SER A 297 40.40 22.15 -1.20
CA SER A 297 39.63 22.89 -2.22
C SER A 297 39.72 22.22 -3.59
N LYS A 298 38.58 21.88 -4.21
CA LYS A 298 38.52 21.29 -5.56
C LYS A 298 38.36 22.38 -6.63
N VAL A 299 39.38 22.50 -7.48
CA VAL A 299 39.42 23.25 -8.75
C VAL A 299 38.33 22.74 -9.72
N PRO A 300 37.72 23.59 -10.58
CA PRO A 300 36.66 23.18 -11.50
C PRO A 300 37.20 22.29 -12.62
N SER A 301 36.47 21.24 -12.99
CA SER A 301 36.83 20.37 -14.13
C SER A 301 36.64 21.09 -15.48
N PRO A 302 37.46 20.81 -16.50
CA PRO A 302 37.53 21.61 -17.74
C PRO A 302 36.50 21.23 -18.82
N GLN A 303 35.37 20.62 -18.47
CA GLN A 303 34.34 20.24 -19.45
C GLN A 303 32.96 20.64 -18.93
N GLY A 304 32.29 21.52 -19.67
CA GLY A 304 30.96 22.07 -19.35
C GLY A 304 29.92 20.98 -19.08
N ASN A 305 28.98 21.29 -18.18
CA ASN A 305 27.91 20.37 -17.77
C ASN A 305 27.02 20.03 -18.99
N PRO A 306 26.88 18.74 -19.39
CA PRO A 306 26.19 18.35 -20.64
C PRO A 306 24.68 18.63 -20.67
N PHE A 307 24.11 19.11 -19.57
CA PHE A 307 22.68 19.43 -19.43
C PHE A 307 22.49 20.89 -18.98
N GLY A 308 23.37 21.79 -19.43
CA GLY A 308 23.25 23.24 -19.21
C GLY A 308 23.43 23.69 -17.75
N LYS A 309 22.94 24.90 -17.47
CA LYS A 309 23.03 25.55 -16.15
C LYS A 309 22.06 24.87 -15.16
N ARG A 310 22.40 24.91 -13.87
CA ARG A 310 21.54 24.39 -12.80
C ARG A 310 20.52 25.45 -12.39
N HIS A 311 19.26 25.06 -12.36
CA HIS A 311 18.14 25.87 -11.89
C HIS A 311 17.64 25.32 -10.56
N VAL A 312 17.31 26.23 -9.65
CA VAL A 312 16.90 25.91 -8.27
C VAL A 312 15.40 25.99 -8.17
N PHE A 313 14.77 24.92 -7.72
CA PHE A 313 13.33 24.86 -7.45
C PHE A 313 13.07 24.54 -5.99
N ARG A 314 11.90 24.95 -5.50
CA ARG A 314 11.45 24.75 -4.12
C ARG A 314 10.39 23.67 -4.07
N PHE A 315 10.63 22.60 -3.32
CA PHE A 315 9.65 21.51 -3.12
C PHE A 315 9.33 21.35 -1.64
N ASP A 316 8.15 20.84 -1.29
CA ASP A 316 7.93 20.35 0.07
C ASP A 316 8.86 19.16 0.35
N GLU A 317 9.35 19.07 1.59
CA GLU A 317 10.31 18.05 2.02
C GLU A 317 9.84 16.62 1.72
N HIS A 318 8.53 16.37 1.85
CA HIS A 318 7.94 15.07 1.55
C HIS A 318 7.99 14.74 0.04
N THR A 319 7.63 15.69 -0.83
CA THR A 319 7.75 15.50 -2.29
C THR A 319 9.21 15.32 -2.70
N LYS A 320 10.14 16.09 -2.13
CA LYS A 320 11.58 15.90 -2.37
C LYS A 320 12.03 14.49 -1.95
N ARG A 321 11.73 14.06 -0.73
CA ARG A 321 12.12 12.76 -0.20
C ARG A 321 11.59 11.61 -1.08
N ARG A 322 10.32 11.67 -1.49
CA ARG A 322 9.74 10.66 -2.39
C ARG A 322 10.36 10.67 -3.79
N LEU A 323 10.75 11.83 -4.31
CA LEU A 323 11.48 11.92 -5.57
C LEU A 323 12.90 11.37 -5.44
N GLU A 324 13.57 11.57 -4.30
CA GLU A 324 14.89 11.01 -4.02
C GLU A 324 14.81 9.49 -3.92
N GLU A 325 13.84 8.95 -3.18
CA GLU A 325 13.56 7.51 -3.10
C GLU A 325 13.32 6.89 -4.50
N LEU A 326 12.47 7.54 -5.31
CA LEU A 326 12.19 7.09 -6.67
C LEU A 326 13.40 7.25 -7.59
N ALA A 327 14.19 8.31 -7.45
CA ALA A 327 15.40 8.51 -8.24
C ALA A 327 16.49 7.49 -7.90
N ASP A 328 16.62 7.13 -6.62
CA ASP A 328 17.59 6.16 -6.12
C ASP A 328 17.26 4.72 -6.53
N GLU A 329 16.00 4.42 -6.87
CA GLU A 329 15.61 3.18 -7.57
C GLU A 329 16.34 3.05 -8.91
N TYR A 330 16.49 4.16 -9.63
CA TYR A 330 17.22 4.21 -10.90
C TYR A 330 18.72 4.44 -10.71
N GLY A 331 19.17 4.98 -9.58
CA GLY A 331 20.57 5.11 -9.18
C GLY A 331 20.91 6.47 -8.53
N PRO A 332 22.05 6.58 -7.84
CA PRO A 332 22.35 7.74 -7.00
C PRO A 332 22.42 9.03 -7.82
N ARG A 333 21.84 10.11 -7.28
CA ARG A 333 21.85 11.47 -7.85
C ARG A 333 21.12 11.62 -9.20
N ARG A 334 20.09 10.81 -9.45
CA ARG A 334 19.30 10.86 -10.70
C ARG A 334 18.03 11.73 -10.64
N MET A 335 17.82 12.45 -9.54
CA MET A 335 16.67 13.33 -9.34
C MET A 335 16.50 14.36 -10.47
N SER A 336 17.58 14.97 -10.95
CA SER A 336 17.48 15.93 -12.07
C SER A 336 17.05 15.26 -13.38
N ALA A 337 17.49 14.02 -13.66
CA ALA A 337 17.05 13.28 -14.85
C ALA A 337 15.58 12.89 -14.74
N LEU A 338 15.16 12.44 -13.56
CA LEU A 338 13.77 12.12 -13.26
C LEU A 338 12.86 13.31 -13.50
N LEU A 339 13.20 14.48 -12.96
CA LEU A 339 12.44 15.71 -13.17
C LEU A 339 12.39 16.13 -14.64
N ARG A 340 13.49 16.02 -15.39
CA ARG A 340 13.48 16.27 -16.85
C ARG A 340 12.51 15.37 -17.61
N VAL A 341 12.47 14.07 -17.27
CA VAL A 341 11.51 13.12 -17.88
C VAL A 341 10.06 13.55 -17.61
N GLY A 342 9.74 13.95 -16.37
CA GLY A 342 8.39 14.44 -16.06
C GLY A 342 8.03 15.71 -16.78
N ILE A 343 8.98 16.65 -16.89
CA ILE A 343 8.76 17.92 -17.58
C ILE A 343 8.52 17.69 -19.07
N ARG A 344 9.32 16.84 -19.72
CA ARG A 344 9.09 16.49 -21.14
C ARG A 344 7.75 15.80 -21.35
N ARG A 345 7.32 14.95 -20.40
CA ARG A 345 5.99 14.32 -20.44
C ARG A 345 4.87 15.34 -20.24
N LEU A 346 5.09 16.36 -19.40
CA LEU A 346 4.14 17.44 -19.20
C LEU A 346 4.00 18.31 -20.45
N ILE A 347 5.13 18.66 -21.10
CA ILE A 347 5.16 19.43 -22.35
C ILE A 347 4.42 18.68 -23.47
N GLY A 348 4.63 17.37 -23.60
CA GLY A 348 3.94 16.54 -24.59
C GLY A 348 2.50 16.13 -24.21
N SER A 349 1.97 16.56 -23.07
CA SER A 349 0.63 16.16 -22.62
C SER A 349 -0.44 17.12 -23.15
N PRO A 350 -1.43 16.64 -23.92
CA PRO A 350 -2.53 17.49 -24.41
C PRO A 350 -3.44 18.00 -23.28
N HIS A 351 -3.42 17.36 -22.11
CA HIS A 351 -4.24 17.69 -20.94
C HIS A 351 -3.48 18.47 -19.84
N ALA A 352 -2.35 19.11 -20.17
CA ALA A 352 -1.53 19.82 -19.19
C ALA A 352 -2.27 20.97 -18.48
N ASP A 353 -3.20 21.62 -19.18
CA ASP A 353 -4.11 22.65 -18.68
C ASP A 353 -5.10 22.10 -17.64
N VAL A 354 -5.74 20.97 -17.93
CA VAL A 354 -6.68 20.29 -17.03
C VAL A 354 -5.97 19.78 -15.77
N ASP A 355 -4.78 19.21 -15.95
CA ASP A 355 -3.95 18.72 -14.85
C ASP A 355 -3.51 19.88 -13.93
N LEU A 356 -3.10 21.01 -14.51
CA LEU A 356 -2.73 22.22 -13.77
C LEU A 356 -3.93 22.81 -13.03
N ALA A 357 -5.08 22.94 -13.70
CA ALA A 357 -6.31 23.43 -13.07
C ALA A 357 -6.77 22.52 -11.92
N GLN A 358 -6.68 21.20 -12.09
CA GLN A 358 -7.00 20.24 -11.04
C GLN A 358 -5.99 20.32 -9.88
N ALA A 359 -4.69 20.47 -10.16
CA ALA A 359 -3.68 20.65 -9.12
C ALA A 359 -3.91 21.95 -8.33
N ARG A 360 -4.27 23.05 -9.00
CA ARG A 360 -4.66 24.31 -8.37
C ARG A 360 -5.93 24.15 -7.52
N ARG A 361 -6.96 23.43 -8.00
CA ARG A 361 -8.17 23.11 -7.23
C ARG A 361 -7.88 22.26 -6.00
N VAL A 362 -7.07 21.22 -6.13
CA VAL A 362 -6.68 20.38 -4.98
C VAL A 362 -5.83 21.18 -3.99
N ALA A 363 -4.90 22.01 -4.46
CA ALA A 363 -4.13 22.90 -3.60
C ALA A 363 -5.04 23.93 -2.90
N ALA A 364 -6.05 24.45 -3.61
CA ALA A 364 -7.05 25.34 -3.05
C ALA A 364 -7.95 24.62 -2.04
N GLN A 365 -8.38 23.38 -2.27
CA GLN A 365 -9.16 22.55 -1.33
C GLN A 365 -8.34 22.12 -0.10
N VAL A 366 -7.06 21.82 -0.27
CA VAL A 366 -6.14 21.56 0.84
C VAL A 366 -5.92 22.84 1.67
N ARG A 367 -5.95 24.01 1.04
CA ARG A 367 -5.93 25.32 1.71
C ARG A 367 -7.31 25.76 2.24
N ALA A 368 -8.39 25.21 1.70
CA ALA A 368 -9.79 25.51 2.02
C ALA A 368 -10.49 24.25 2.56
N LEU A 369 -10.14 23.85 3.78
CA LEU A 369 -11.05 23.05 4.61
C LEU A 369 -12.01 24.01 5.33
N PRO A 370 -13.31 23.69 5.47
CA PRO A 370 -14.26 24.59 6.11
C PRO A 370 -13.98 24.64 7.62
N HIS A 371 -13.51 25.78 8.09
CA HIS A 371 -13.44 26.10 9.51
C HIS A 371 -14.74 26.77 9.92
N ASP A 372 -15.43 26.19 10.90
CA ASP A 372 -16.54 26.86 11.57
C ASP A 372 -15.97 27.78 12.67
N PRO A 373 -16.08 29.11 12.53
CA PRO A 373 -15.55 30.03 13.52
C PRO A 373 -16.40 30.00 14.79
N VAL A 374 -15.79 29.65 15.91
CA VAL A 374 -16.34 29.82 17.25
C VAL A 374 -15.83 31.15 17.81
N THR A 375 -16.74 32.03 18.20
CA THR A 375 -16.36 33.27 18.89
C THR A 375 -16.27 32.99 20.37
N LEU A 376 -15.04 32.95 20.88
CA LEU A 376 -14.71 32.85 22.29
C LEU A 376 -14.66 34.27 22.87
N LYS A 377 -15.29 34.48 24.03
CA LYS A 377 -15.18 35.74 24.78
C LYS A 377 -14.47 35.47 26.09
N LEU A 378 -13.44 36.23 26.42
CA LEU A 378 -12.69 36.11 27.69
C LEU A 378 -12.74 37.45 28.45
N ASP A 379 -12.56 37.40 29.77
CA ASP A 379 -12.28 38.58 30.58
C ASP A 379 -10.84 39.05 30.35
N SER A 380 -10.60 40.36 30.46
CA SER A 380 -9.31 40.98 30.16
C SER A 380 -8.11 40.37 30.92
N PRO A 381 -8.22 40.04 32.23
CA PRO A 381 -7.15 39.33 32.95
C PRO A 381 -6.82 37.94 32.37
N THR A 382 -7.84 37.16 32.00
CA THR A 382 -7.65 35.84 31.38
C THR A 382 -7.03 35.97 29.99
N THR A 383 -7.45 36.96 29.19
CA THR A 383 -6.82 37.22 27.89
C THR A 383 -5.34 37.53 28.03
N ALA A 384 -4.97 38.43 28.95
CA ALA A 384 -3.57 38.81 29.13
C ALA A 384 -2.70 37.60 29.49
N ARG A 385 -3.19 36.73 30.38
CA ARG A 385 -2.51 35.47 30.73
C ARG A 385 -2.40 34.51 29.54
N PHE A 386 -3.46 34.41 28.74
CA PHE A 386 -3.50 33.53 27.57
C PHE A 386 -2.54 33.98 26.47
N LEU A 387 -2.49 35.28 26.19
CA LEU A 387 -1.56 35.85 25.21
C LEU A 387 -0.11 35.77 25.69
N ALA A 388 0.15 35.98 26.99
CA ALA A 388 1.48 35.79 27.56
C ALA A 388 1.95 34.32 27.44
N LEU A 389 1.04 33.36 27.64
CA LEU A 389 1.34 31.94 27.43
C LEU A 389 1.61 31.63 25.95
N ALA A 390 0.81 32.19 25.03
CA ALA A 390 1.03 32.04 23.58
C ALA A 390 2.42 32.56 23.16
N ALA A 391 2.78 33.76 23.62
CA ALA A 391 4.08 34.36 23.35
C ALA A 391 5.24 33.52 23.91
N ARG A 392 5.09 32.96 25.11
CA ARG A 392 6.12 32.13 25.75
C ARG A 392 6.47 30.86 24.96
N TYR A 393 5.50 30.29 24.26
CA TYR A 393 5.67 29.06 23.48
C TYR A 393 5.74 29.32 21.97
N GLU A 394 5.87 30.58 21.54
CA GLU A 394 5.85 31.00 20.13
C GLU A 394 4.66 30.40 19.34
N ALA A 395 3.53 30.18 20.02
CA ALA A 395 2.36 29.50 19.47
C ALA A 395 1.26 30.52 19.17
N SER A 396 0.41 30.22 18.17
CA SER A 396 -0.75 31.08 17.94
C SER A 396 -1.80 30.87 19.05
N PRO A 397 -2.58 31.90 19.42
CA PRO A 397 -3.72 31.75 20.34
C PRO A 397 -4.70 30.65 19.90
N ARG A 398 -4.80 30.39 18.59
CA ARG A 398 -5.62 29.31 18.02
C ARG A 398 -5.09 27.92 18.38
N ASP A 399 -3.78 27.71 18.29
CA ASP A 399 -3.12 26.42 18.59
C ASP A 399 -3.28 26.05 20.05
N LEU A 400 -3.18 27.04 20.93
CA LEU A 400 -3.42 26.85 22.36
C LEU A 400 -4.88 26.47 22.66
N VAL A 401 -5.86 27.07 21.98
CA VAL A 401 -7.27 26.65 22.16
C VAL A 401 -7.50 25.23 21.63
N ALA A 402 -6.85 24.84 20.53
CA ALA A 402 -6.95 23.48 20.03
C ALA A 402 -6.40 22.45 21.03
N VAL A 403 -5.23 22.72 21.61
CA VAL A 403 -4.65 21.88 22.68
C VAL A 403 -5.55 21.85 23.91
N ALA A 404 -6.11 23.00 24.31
CA ALA A 404 -7.03 23.10 25.44
C ALA A 404 -8.26 22.21 25.24
N VAL A 405 -8.90 22.31 24.08
CA VAL A 405 -10.08 21.51 23.72
C VAL A 405 -9.73 20.03 23.65
N HIS A 406 -8.62 19.66 23.03
CA HIS A 406 -8.19 18.26 22.95
C HIS A 406 -7.98 17.64 24.33
N ARG A 407 -7.24 18.32 25.21
CA ARG A 407 -7.04 17.85 26.60
C ARG A 407 -8.36 17.74 27.35
N PHE A 408 -9.25 18.72 27.17
CA PHE A 408 -10.55 18.72 27.83
C PHE A 408 -11.44 17.56 27.36
N LEU A 409 -11.48 17.27 26.06
CA LEU A 409 -12.27 16.14 25.53
C LEU A 409 -11.67 14.78 25.94
N ALA A 410 -10.35 14.68 26.05
CA ALA A 410 -9.69 13.47 26.54
C ALA A 410 -9.96 13.20 28.03
N ALA A 411 -10.06 14.26 28.85
CA ALA A 411 -10.32 14.17 30.28
C ALA A 411 -11.28 15.27 30.76
N PRO A 412 -12.59 15.13 30.53
CA PRO A 412 -13.55 16.18 30.84
C PRO A 412 -13.75 16.37 32.36
N GLY A 413 -13.63 15.32 33.18
CA GLY A 413 -13.77 15.41 34.64
C GLY A 413 -15.13 15.97 35.10
N ASN A 414 -15.21 16.53 36.32
CA ASN A 414 -16.40 17.27 36.79
C ASN A 414 -16.29 18.76 36.39
N TYR A 415 -17.08 19.20 35.42
CA TYR A 415 -17.05 20.58 34.87
C TYR A 415 -18.41 21.30 34.94
N GLN A 416 -19.48 20.62 35.38
CA GLN A 416 -20.84 21.16 35.35
C GLN A 416 -21.03 22.46 36.15
N PRO A 417 -20.53 22.60 37.40
CA PRO A 417 -20.66 23.86 38.14
C PRO A 417 -19.91 25.01 37.47
N ALA A 418 -18.70 24.73 36.96
CA ALA A 418 -17.87 25.69 36.25
C ALA A 418 -18.50 26.14 34.93
N LEU A 419 -19.14 25.23 34.20
CA LEU A 419 -19.83 25.54 32.95
C LEU A 419 -21.03 26.46 33.19
N ILE A 420 -21.81 26.22 34.27
CA ILE A 420 -22.94 27.08 34.66
C ILE A 420 -22.44 28.46 35.13
N SER A 421 -21.35 28.53 35.89
CA SER A 421 -20.77 29.82 36.31
C SER A 421 -20.22 30.61 35.12
N GLU A 422 -19.51 29.95 34.20
CA GLU A 422 -18.97 30.54 32.97
C GLU A 422 -20.06 31.02 32.01
N ALA A 423 -21.23 30.37 32.01
CA ALA A 423 -22.38 30.79 31.22
C ALA A 423 -23.06 32.04 31.82
N ARG A 424 -23.01 32.22 33.14
CA ARG A 424 -23.62 33.35 33.86
C ARG A 424 -22.70 34.56 34.04
N ALA A 425 -21.40 34.41 33.79
CA ALA A 425 -20.43 35.49 33.94
C ALA A 425 -20.73 36.67 32.98
N ALA A 426 -21.12 37.81 33.54
CA ALA A 426 -21.24 39.08 32.84
C ALA A 426 -19.88 39.82 32.93
N GLY A 427 -19.31 40.24 31.80
CA GLY A 427 -17.97 40.86 31.70
C GLY A 427 -17.02 40.23 30.68
N LEU A 428 -17.52 39.36 29.79
CA LEU A 428 -16.74 38.75 28.71
C LEU A 428 -16.80 39.64 27.46
N ASP A 429 -15.80 40.49 27.28
CA ASP A 429 -15.85 41.61 26.33
C ASP A 429 -14.94 41.39 25.10
N GLU A 430 -13.79 40.74 25.29
CA GLU A 430 -12.80 40.53 24.23
C GLU A 430 -13.12 39.30 23.38
N LYS A 431 -13.32 39.50 22.08
CA LYS A 431 -13.76 38.45 21.13
C LYS A 431 -12.58 37.83 20.38
N PHE A 432 -12.34 36.55 20.61
CA PHE A 432 -11.43 35.71 19.83
C PHE A 432 -12.22 34.87 18.84
N LYS A 433 -11.90 34.98 17.55
CA LYS A 433 -12.38 34.02 16.55
C LYS A 433 -11.43 32.83 16.55
N VAL A 434 -11.93 31.67 16.95
CA VAL A 434 -11.17 30.42 16.97
C VAL A 434 -11.83 29.45 16.01
N SER A 435 -11.03 28.75 15.23
CA SER A 435 -11.51 27.68 14.35
C SER A 435 -11.34 26.33 15.03
N LEU A 436 -12.40 25.53 15.07
CA LEU A 436 -12.37 24.16 15.56
C LEU A 436 -12.65 23.18 14.42
N ARG A 437 -12.14 21.95 14.54
CA ARG A 437 -12.53 20.86 13.64
C ARG A 437 -14.03 20.58 13.75
N PRO A 438 -14.73 20.22 12.66
CA PRO A 438 -16.14 19.85 12.70
C PRO A 438 -16.46 18.65 13.61
N SER A 439 -15.50 17.76 13.89
CA SER A 439 -15.67 16.66 14.86
C SER A 439 -15.59 17.18 16.29
N ALA A 440 -14.53 17.93 16.64
CA ALA A 440 -14.37 18.52 17.97
C ALA A 440 -15.51 19.48 18.32
N ARG A 441 -16.01 20.24 17.34
CA ARG A 441 -17.20 21.08 17.49
C ARG A 441 -18.45 20.23 17.80
N ARG A 442 -18.68 19.14 17.08
CA ARG A 442 -19.79 18.21 17.36
C ARG A 442 -19.67 17.57 18.73
N ASP A 443 -18.46 17.19 19.15
CA ASP A 443 -18.23 16.59 20.47
C ASP A 443 -18.46 17.60 21.60
N ILE A 444 -18.04 18.86 21.41
CA ILE A 444 -18.34 19.98 22.31
C ILE A 444 -19.84 20.27 22.34
N GLU A 445 -20.51 20.30 21.19
CA GLU A 445 -21.97 20.52 21.09
C GLU A 445 -22.72 19.38 21.78
N GLN A 446 -22.34 18.12 21.59
CA GLN A 446 -22.92 16.98 22.31
C GLN A 446 -22.68 17.04 23.82
N LEU A 447 -21.49 17.44 24.26
CA LEU A 447 -21.18 17.67 25.68
C LEU A 447 -22.03 18.80 26.25
N ALA A 448 -22.24 19.88 25.49
CA ALA A 448 -23.07 21.00 25.89
C ALA A 448 -24.56 20.63 25.92
N ASP A 449 -25.06 19.90 24.92
CA ASP A 449 -26.47 19.51 24.76
C ASP A 449 -26.94 18.59 25.89
N ARG A 450 -26.06 17.75 26.45
CA ARG A 450 -26.33 17.00 27.70
C ARG A 450 -26.69 17.90 28.89
N HIS A 451 -26.38 19.19 28.81
CA HIS A 451 -26.55 20.17 29.89
C HIS A 451 -27.37 21.42 29.47
N GLY A 452 -27.89 21.47 28.24
CA GLY A 452 -28.73 22.56 27.72
C GLY A 452 -28.23 23.15 26.39
N THR A 453 -29.16 23.56 25.52
CA THR A 453 -28.96 23.70 24.06
C THR A 453 -28.11 24.89 23.57
N ARG A 454 -27.40 25.64 24.43
CA ARG A 454 -26.55 26.78 23.99
C ARG A 454 -25.31 27.04 24.86
N LEU A 455 -24.56 26.00 25.25
CA LEU A 455 -23.42 26.14 26.17
C LEU A 455 -22.03 25.81 25.57
N ALA A 456 -21.93 25.62 24.25
CA ALA A 456 -20.67 25.26 23.57
C ALA A 456 -19.52 26.27 23.83
N SER A 457 -19.81 27.57 23.88
CA SER A 457 -18.78 28.59 24.16
C SER A 457 -18.27 28.56 25.60
N ALA A 458 -19.13 28.20 26.56
CA ALA A 458 -18.76 28.03 27.96
C ALA A 458 -17.85 26.80 28.15
N VAL A 459 -18.11 25.70 27.42
CA VAL A 459 -17.24 24.51 27.42
C VAL A 459 -15.82 24.87 26.98
N VAL A 460 -15.68 25.62 25.88
CA VAL A 460 -14.36 26.04 25.38
C VAL A 460 -13.66 26.98 26.38
N ARG A 461 -14.40 27.88 27.05
CA ARG A 461 -13.83 28.72 28.12
C ARG A 461 -13.28 27.88 29.29
N VAL A 462 -14.04 26.89 29.76
CA VAL A 462 -13.58 25.97 30.82
C VAL A 462 -12.32 25.22 30.39
N ALA A 463 -12.26 24.77 29.13
CA ALA A 463 -11.08 24.11 28.57
C ALA A 463 -9.85 25.04 28.59
N VAL A 464 -10.01 26.29 28.14
CA VAL A 464 -8.94 27.31 28.16
C VAL A 464 -8.49 27.60 29.59
N ARG A 465 -9.43 27.74 30.55
CA ARG A 465 -9.08 28.03 31.94
C ARG A 465 -8.29 26.88 32.57
N ARG A 466 -8.70 25.64 32.33
CA ARG A 466 -7.94 24.46 32.79
C ARG A 466 -6.53 24.39 32.19
N LEU A 467 -6.35 24.79 30.94
CA LEU A 467 -5.03 24.88 30.32
C LEU A 467 -4.16 25.94 31.02
N LEU A 468 -4.74 27.10 31.34
CA LEU A 468 -4.04 28.18 32.04
C LEU A 468 -3.67 27.81 33.48
N ASP A 469 -4.52 27.04 34.15
CA ASP A 469 -4.29 26.60 35.53
C ASP A 469 -3.28 25.44 35.60
N ASN A 470 -3.25 24.57 34.59
CA ASN A 470 -2.25 23.51 34.47
C ASN A 470 -1.72 23.36 33.03
N PRO A 471 -0.64 24.08 32.67
CA PRO A 471 -0.07 24.03 31.33
C PRO A 471 0.63 22.70 31.01
N GLY A 472 1.08 21.93 32.01
CA GLY A 472 1.72 20.61 31.81
C GLY A 472 2.85 20.63 30.77
N ASN A 473 3.00 19.53 30.00
CA ASN A 473 3.91 19.47 28.86
C ASN A 473 3.29 20.13 27.60
N LEU A 474 3.18 21.45 27.62
CA LEU A 474 2.56 22.19 26.52
C LEU A 474 3.39 22.12 25.22
N GLY A 475 4.72 22.02 25.32
CA GLY A 475 5.60 21.89 24.16
C GLY A 475 5.34 20.62 23.35
N GLY A 476 5.29 19.46 24.02
CA GLY A 476 4.97 18.19 23.37
C GLY A 476 3.56 18.15 22.79
N ASP A 477 2.59 18.78 23.46
CA ASP A 477 1.21 18.85 22.94
C ASP A 477 1.07 19.83 21.78
N LEU A 478 1.80 20.94 21.77
CA LEU A 478 1.88 21.81 20.60
C LEU A 478 2.56 21.11 19.42
N GLU A 479 3.54 20.24 19.66
CA GLU A 479 4.19 19.46 18.59
C GLU A 479 3.33 18.30 18.06
N THR A 480 2.43 17.75 18.87
CA THR A 480 1.66 16.55 18.51
C THR A 480 0.19 16.83 18.18
N VAL A 481 -0.43 17.79 18.87
CA VAL A 481 -1.86 18.13 18.78
C VAL A 481 -2.09 19.35 17.89
N ALA A 482 -1.28 20.41 18.00
CA ALA A 482 -1.47 21.60 17.16
C ALA A 482 -1.31 21.32 15.64
N PRO A 483 -0.33 20.54 15.15
CA PRO A 483 -0.24 20.20 13.72
C PRO A 483 -1.35 19.26 13.24
N VAL A 484 -2.06 18.61 14.16
CA VAL A 484 -3.29 17.87 13.84
C VAL A 484 -4.47 18.86 13.69
N HIS A 485 -4.45 20.05 14.29
CA HIS A 485 -5.64 20.89 14.45
C HIS A 485 -5.74 22.23 13.69
N ASP A 486 -4.83 22.59 12.77
CA ASP A 486 -5.15 23.15 11.43
C ASP A 486 -3.94 23.76 10.71
N LEU A 487 -3.99 23.76 9.36
CA LEU A 487 -3.10 24.45 8.42
C LEU A 487 -1.61 24.39 8.80
N ARG A 488 -0.91 23.41 8.21
CA ARG A 488 0.56 23.39 8.20
C ARG A 488 1.09 24.80 7.90
N PRO A 489 2.14 25.28 8.61
CA PRO A 489 3.00 26.30 8.02
C PRO A 489 3.35 25.87 6.59
N PRO A 490 3.50 26.80 5.61
CA PRO A 490 3.85 26.42 4.25
C PRO A 490 4.96 25.37 4.33
N PRO A 491 4.75 24.17 3.76
CA PRO A 491 5.61 23.04 4.06
C PRO A 491 7.05 23.47 3.83
N ARG A 492 7.93 23.22 4.80
CA ARG A 492 9.34 23.64 4.72
C ARG A 492 9.84 23.30 3.32
N THR A 493 10.11 24.36 2.56
CA THR A 493 10.50 24.18 1.16
C THR A 493 11.98 23.91 1.10
N VAL A 494 12.34 22.81 0.48
CA VAL A 494 13.73 22.39 0.31
C VAL A 494 14.14 22.70 -1.12
N ARG A 495 15.38 23.18 -1.26
CA ARG A 495 16.00 23.46 -2.56
C ARG A 495 16.29 22.16 -3.29
N VAL A 496 15.92 22.12 -4.57
CA VAL A 496 16.20 21.04 -5.49
C VAL A 496 16.85 21.63 -6.73
N ASP A 497 18.06 21.18 -7.03
CA ASP A 497 18.82 21.63 -8.20
C ASP A 497 18.54 20.72 -9.39
N VAL A 498 18.10 21.31 -10.50
CA VAL A 498 17.81 20.60 -11.75
C VAL A 498 18.61 21.24 -12.87
N ALA A 499 19.41 20.43 -13.57
CA ALA A 499 20.11 20.87 -14.77
C ALA A 499 19.18 20.74 -15.98
N PHE A 500 19.02 21.82 -16.75
CA PHE A 500 18.23 21.84 -17.98
C PHE A 500 19.06 22.26 -19.18
N ASP A 501 18.82 21.61 -20.32
CA ASP A 501 19.26 22.14 -21.60
C ASP A 501 18.39 23.33 -22.02
N ASP A 502 18.96 24.20 -22.85
CA ASP A 502 18.31 25.47 -23.25
C ASP A 502 17.02 25.22 -24.05
N GLU A 503 16.95 24.12 -24.80
CA GLU A 503 15.76 23.68 -25.53
C GLU A 503 14.60 23.32 -24.60
N LEU A 504 14.86 22.54 -23.54
CA LEU A 504 13.84 22.16 -22.56
C LEU A 504 13.37 23.35 -21.73
N LEU A 505 14.26 24.31 -21.45
CA LEU A 505 13.90 25.58 -20.81
C LEU A 505 12.96 26.39 -21.69
N ALA A 506 13.29 26.58 -22.97
CA ALA A 506 12.46 27.33 -23.90
C ALA A 506 11.06 26.71 -24.06
N HIS A 507 10.97 25.38 -24.15
CA HIS A 507 9.67 24.70 -24.20
C HIS A 507 8.88 24.80 -22.89
N LEU A 508 9.56 24.80 -21.74
CA LEU A 508 8.91 24.99 -20.45
C LEU A 508 8.37 26.42 -20.30
N ASP A 509 9.10 27.43 -20.83
CA ASP A 509 8.66 28.82 -20.87
C ASP A 509 7.44 29.02 -21.77
N ALA A 510 7.49 28.50 -22.99
CA ALA A 510 6.35 28.56 -23.90
C ALA A 510 5.11 27.87 -23.29
N LEU A 511 5.31 26.78 -22.55
CA LEU A 511 4.22 26.12 -21.83
C LEU A 511 3.70 26.96 -20.67
N ALA A 512 4.58 27.62 -19.92
CA ALA A 512 4.24 28.50 -18.81
C ALA A 512 3.41 29.70 -19.29
N GLU A 513 3.83 30.34 -20.38
CA GLU A 513 3.11 31.44 -21.03
C GLU A 513 1.73 30.97 -21.52
N ARG A 514 1.66 29.85 -22.23
CA ARG A 514 0.40 29.30 -22.76
C ARG A 514 -0.61 28.95 -21.66
N LEU A 515 -0.14 28.51 -20.49
CA LEU A 515 -0.99 28.06 -19.38
C LEU A 515 -1.22 29.13 -18.29
N GLY A 516 -0.62 30.32 -18.41
CA GLY A 516 -0.66 31.34 -17.36
C GLY A 516 -0.10 30.81 -16.03
N SER A 517 1.08 30.20 -16.09
CA SER A 517 1.77 29.54 -14.98
C SER A 517 3.23 30.01 -14.91
N ASP A 518 3.96 29.67 -13.84
CA ASP A 518 5.41 29.84 -13.79
C ASP A 518 6.15 28.50 -13.91
N ARG A 519 7.48 28.56 -14.14
CA ARG A 519 8.35 27.37 -14.23
C ARG A 519 8.27 26.52 -12.96
N GLN A 520 8.16 27.15 -11.80
CA GLN A 520 8.19 26.50 -10.50
C GLN A 520 6.95 25.63 -10.29
N GLU A 521 5.76 26.12 -10.65
CA GLU A 521 4.49 25.42 -10.59
C GLU A 521 4.45 24.26 -11.58
N LEU A 522 4.96 24.45 -12.81
CA LEU A 522 5.03 23.39 -13.81
C LEU A 522 6.02 22.27 -13.42
N VAL A 523 7.18 22.62 -12.88
CA VAL A 523 8.18 21.66 -12.39
C VAL A 523 7.64 20.89 -11.18
N TYR A 524 6.89 21.56 -10.31
CA TYR A 524 6.20 20.92 -9.19
C TYR A 524 5.06 19.98 -9.64
N LEU A 525 4.29 20.38 -10.66
CA LEU A 525 3.27 19.54 -11.28
C LEU A 525 3.89 18.29 -11.93
N ALA A 526 4.98 18.47 -12.68
CA ALA A 526 5.73 17.38 -13.31
C ALA A 526 6.21 16.36 -12.26
N ALA A 527 6.78 16.83 -11.14
CA ALA A 527 7.18 15.97 -10.03
C ALA A 527 6.01 15.15 -9.46
N LYS A 528 4.88 15.79 -9.13
CA LYS A 528 3.70 15.09 -8.61
C LYS A 528 3.16 14.05 -9.59
N ARG A 529 3.18 14.37 -10.88
CA ARG A 529 2.73 13.46 -11.94
C ARG A 529 3.64 12.24 -12.07
N ILE A 530 4.97 12.43 -11.99
CA ILE A 530 5.91 11.31 -11.94
C ILE A 530 5.59 10.41 -10.74
N LEU A 531 5.48 10.98 -9.54
CA LEU A 531 5.22 10.20 -8.33
C LEU A 531 3.91 9.39 -8.43
N ARG A 532 2.87 9.96 -9.06
CA ARG A 532 1.57 9.30 -9.26
C ARG A 532 1.59 8.25 -10.39
N PHE A 533 2.41 8.44 -11.42
CA PHE A 533 2.42 7.62 -12.64
C PHE A 533 3.84 7.20 -13.03
N HIS A 534 4.57 6.58 -12.09
CA HIS A 534 5.96 6.14 -12.27
C HIS A 534 6.10 4.79 -12.98
N HIS A 535 5.00 4.05 -13.22
CA HIS A 535 5.02 2.85 -14.04
C HIS A 535 5.54 3.16 -15.46
N ASN A 536 6.51 2.37 -15.94
CA ASN A 536 7.17 2.50 -17.25
C ASN A 536 8.06 3.74 -17.47
N ILE A 537 8.55 4.39 -16.40
CA ILE A 537 9.45 5.55 -16.53
C ILE A 537 10.91 5.17 -16.84
N GLU A 538 11.28 3.89 -16.68
CA GLU A 538 12.66 3.38 -16.79
C GLU A 538 13.28 3.60 -18.18
N ASN A 539 12.58 3.23 -19.26
CA ASN A 539 13.10 3.41 -20.63
C ASN A 539 13.32 4.89 -20.96
N ARG A 540 12.42 5.76 -20.50
CA ARG A 540 12.51 7.21 -20.71
C ARG A 540 13.61 7.85 -19.86
N MET A 541 13.86 7.31 -18.67
CA MET A 541 14.97 7.70 -17.82
C MET A 541 16.32 7.41 -18.48
N LEU A 542 16.45 6.23 -19.11
CA LEU A 542 17.66 5.89 -19.86
C LEU A 542 17.82 6.82 -21.07
N ASP A 543 16.78 7.03 -21.87
CA ASP A 543 16.83 7.94 -23.02
C ASP A 543 17.24 9.37 -22.62
N GLU A 544 16.68 9.89 -21.52
CA GLU A 544 17.00 11.23 -21.01
C GLU A 544 18.44 11.33 -20.47
N MET A 545 18.97 10.24 -19.93
CA MET A 545 20.37 10.18 -19.51
C MET A 545 21.35 10.21 -20.70
N PHE A 546 20.92 9.76 -21.89
CA PHE A 546 21.76 9.66 -23.09
C PHE A 546 21.47 10.71 -24.17
N ARG A 547 20.56 11.66 -23.90
CA ARG A 547 20.06 12.64 -24.88
C ARG A 547 21.08 13.67 -25.37
N ALA A 548 22.07 14.05 -24.55
CA ALA A 548 23.05 15.09 -24.92
C ALA A 548 23.98 14.63 -26.06
N GLN A 549 23.80 15.18 -27.27
CA GLN A 549 24.52 14.82 -28.50
C GLN A 549 26.05 14.90 -28.36
N ASN A 550 26.56 15.99 -27.78
CA ASN A 550 28.00 16.30 -27.71
C ASN A 550 28.76 15.34 -26.77
N ASN A 551 28.04 14.59 -25.95
CA ASN A 551 28.61 13.64 -25.02
C ASN A 551 28.00 12.25 -25.15
N ARG A 552 27.19 11.95 -26.18
CA ARG A 552 26.56 10.63 -26.33
C ARG A 552 27.61 9.54 -26.47
N LYS A 553 28.65 9.73 -27.29
CA LYS A 553 29.77 8.78 -27.40
C LYS A 553 30.56 8.67 -26.09
N HIS A 554 30.83 9.78 -25.40
CA HIS A 554 31.60 9.78 -24.14
C HIS A 554 30.80 9.23 -22.94
N MET A 555 29.50 9.51 -22.86
CA MET A 555 28.57 9.05 -21.82
C MET A 555 28.10 7.62 -22.09
N LEU A 556 27.95 7.21 -23.35
CA LEU A 556 27.82 5.80 -23.72
C LEU A 556 29.13 5.08 -23.48
N ALA A 557 30.30 5.68 -23.71
CA ALA A 557 31.57 5.05 -23.36
C ALA A 557 31.78 4.99 -21.84
N LYS A 558 31.34 6.00 -21.07
CA LYS A 558 31.42 6.02 -19.60
C LYS A 558 30.35 5.13 -18.97
N HIS A 559 29.16 5.07 -19.55
CA HIS A 559 28.10 4.15 -19.18
C HIS A 559 28.45 2.74 -19.60
N ALA A 560 28.95 2.50 -20.81
CA ALA A 560 29.49 1.22 -21.25
C ALA A 560 30.74 0.83 -20.49
N ARG A 561 31.58 1.76 -20.01
CA ARG A 561 32.73 1.45 -19.14
C ARG A 561 32.27 1.18 -17.72
N ARG A 562 31.20 1.82 -17.23
CA ARG A 562 30.54 1.49 -15.95
C ARG A 562 29.71 0.20 -16.03
N GLU A 563 29.12 -0.08 -17.18
CA GLU A 563 28.39 -1.31 -17.51
C GLU A 563 29.37 -2.43 -17.83
N ARG A 564 30.55 -2.14 -18.40
CA ARG A 564 31.65 -3.08 -18.58
C ARG A 564 32.39 -3.29 -17.27
N ILE A 565 32.52 -2.31 -16.38
CA ILE A 565 32.91 -2.57 -14.97
C ILE A 565 31.83 -3.42 -14.26
N ARG A 566 30.53 -3.22 -14.57
CA ARG A 566 29.43 -4.09 -14.09
C ARG A 566 29.36 -5.48 -14.76
N ARG A 567 29.84 -5.64 -16.00
CA ARG A 567 29.75 -6.86 -16.83
C ARG A 567 31.06 -7.65 -16.84
N THR A 568 32.20 -7.01 -16.67
CA THR A 568 33.51 -7.63 -16.41
C THR A 568 33.61 -8.02 -14.93
N GLY A 569 32.79 -7.43 -14.03
CA GLY A 569 32.44 -8.07 -12.77
C GLY A 569 31.46 -9.26 -12.90
N ARG A 570 31.05 -9.59 -14.13
CA ARG A 570 29.98 -10.56 -14.50
C ARG A 570 30.44 -11.50 -15.65
N GLY A 571 31.74 -11.63 -15.89
CA GLY A 571 32.31 -12.33 -17.05
C GLY A 571 33.83 -12.37 -16.99
N SER A 572 34.33 -13.10 -15.99
CA SER A 572 35.63 -13.77 -15.89
C SER A 572 35.66 -14.41 -14.49
N ASP A 573 35.19 -15.63 -14.26
CA ASP A 573 34.88 -16.75 -15.15
C ASP A 573 33.62 -17.45 -14.58
N THR A 574 32.60 -17.90 -15.31
CA THR A 574 32.37 -18.18 -16.75
C THR A 574 30.96 -17.75 -17.12
#